data_AF-A0A7S3I0A5-F1
#
_entry.id   AF-A0A7S3I0A5-F1
#
_cell.length_a   1.000
_cell.length_b   1.000
_cell.length_c   1.000
_cell.angle_alpha   90.00
_cell.angle_beta   90.00
_cell.angle_gamma   90.00
#
_symmetry.space_group_name_H-M   'P 1'
#
loop_
_entity.id
_entity.type
_entity.pdbx_description
1 polymer ?
#
loop_
_entity_poly.entity_id
_entity_poly.type
_entity_poly.pdbx_seq_one_letter_code
_entity_poly.pdbx_strand_id
1 'polypeptide(L)'
;DDRNMWLIPFNTGEDHTIRIDLGESRTISGLKFYNYNKSAEDTLRGVRQVIIRLDDALVTPKKGITLRVAPGTMNGIADIGQTIKLPFMCGWTNEQIVPVRRSLDSQTNQVHFFQEYEPIALPIGFMFKINLYSTHGDLFYIGLNGIELYDQNGYDVCRTRKDQLRVCAYPDGVHTLEGMHDDIRHAHNLVDGKNQT
;
A
#
# COMPACT_ATOMS: atom_id res chain seq x y z
N ASP A 1 5.01 9.56 19.30
CA ASP A 1 4.73 8.25 19.93
C ASP A 1 4.72 7.18 18.84
N ASP A 2 5.28 5.98 19.04
CA ASP A 2 5.41 4.93 18.00
C ASP A 2 4.38 3.80 18.12
N ARG A 3 3.44 3.92 19.08
CA ARG A 3 2.42 2.90 19.37
C ARG A 3 1.52 2.51 18.21
N ASN A 4 1.26 3.42 17.28
CA ASN A 4 0.39 3.17 16.11
C ASN A 4 1.21 2.95 14.83
N MET A 5 2.52 2.77 14.94
CA MET A 5 3.37 2.45 13.79
C MET A 5 3.42 0.95 13.55
N TRP A 6 3.85 0.57 12.35
CA TRP A 6 4.17 -0.80 11.99
C TRP A 6 5.64 -0.90 11.59
N LEU A 7 6.33 -1.93 12.07
CA LEU A 7 7.74 -2.19 11.78
C LEU A 7 7.98 -3.70 11.77
N ILE A 8 8.78 -4.16 10.80
CA ILE A 8 9.20 -5.56 10.68
C ILE A 8 10.72 -5.62 10.43
N PRO A 9 11.38 -6.76 10.76
CA PRO A 9 12.73 -6.99 10.28
C PRO A 9 12.76 -6.98 8.75
N PHE A 10 13.88 -6.52 8.20
CA PHE A 10 14.11 -6.40 6.77
C PHE A 10 15.43 -7.03 6.37
N ASN A 11 15.37 -7.95 5.40
CA ASN A 11 16.54 -8.49 4.73
C ASN A 11 16.38 -8.37 3.21
N THR A 12 17.37 -7.83 2.52
CA THR A 12 17.29 -7.68 1.07
C THR A 12 17.18 -9.06 0.39
N GLY A 13 16.16 -9.23 -0.44
CA GLY A 13 15.91 -10.48 -1.18
C GLY A 13 14.91 -11.43 -0.52
N GLU A 14 14.52 -11.21 0.74
CA GLU A 14 13.45 -11.96 1.39
C GLU A 14 12.06 -11.35 1.11
N ASP A 15 11.02 -12.13 1.37
CA ASP A 15 9.64 -11.70 1.17
C ASP A 15 9.15 -10.80 2.31
N HIS A 16 8.77 -9.57 1.95
CA HIS A 16 8.14 -8.60 2.85
C HIS A 16 6.82 -8.17 2.24
N THR A 17 5.71 -8.58 2.84
CA THR A 17 4.39 -8.38 2.25
C THR A 17 3.36 -7.90 3.24
N ILE A 18 2.44 -7.06 2.75
CA ILE A 18 1.20 -6.68 3.44
C ILE A 18 0.06 -7.21 2.59
N ARG A 19 -0.92 -7.87 3.22
CA ARG A 19 -2.16 -8.28 2.58
C ARG A 19 -3.34 -7.62 3.27
N ILE A 20 -4.25 -7.09 2.46
CA ILE A 20 -5.48 -6.44 2.94
C ILE A 20 -6.65 -7.11 2.24
N ASP A 21 -7.43 -7.84 3.02
CA ASP A 21 -8.68 -8.47 2.59
C ASP A 21 -9.84 -7.52 2.93
N LEU A 22 -10.59 -7.10 1.91
CA LEU A 22 -11.73 -6.22 2.04
C LEU A 22 -13.01 -6.96 2.43
N GLY A 23 -13.00 -8.30 2.44
CA GLY A 23 -14.17 -9.15 2.69
C GLY A 23 -15.13 -9.27 1.51
N GLU A 24 -15.14 -8.29 0.60
CA GLU A 24 -15.92 -8.31 -0.64
C GLU A 24 -15.23 -7.50 -1.75
N SER A 25 -15.60 -7.76 -3.00
CA SER A 25 -15.05 -7.00 -4.13
C SER A 25 -15.52 -5.55 -4.13
N ARG A 26 -14.58 -4.62 -4.25
CA ARG A 26 -14.81 -3.17 -4.24
C ARG A 26 -14.03 -2.50 -5.36
N THR A 27 -14.59 -1.43 -5.91
CA THR A 27 -13.88 -0.55 -6.85
C THR A 27 -12.96 0.37 -6.06
N ILE A 28 -11.67 0.39 -6.41
CA ILE A 28 -10.65 1.13 -5.66
C ILE A 28 -10.01 2.19 -6.55
N SER A 29 -10.03 3.44 -6.08
CA SER A 29 -9.48 4.60 -6.80
C SER A 29 -8.04 4.91 -6.41
N GLY A 30 -7.58 4.46 -5.25
CA GLY A 30 -6.20 4.69 -4.81
C GLY A 30 -5.87 4.15 -3.43
N LEU A 31 -4.57 4.18 -3.13
CA LEU A 31 -4.03 3.93 -1.80
C LEU A 31 -3.27 5.17 -1.34
N LYS A 32 -3.25 5.42 -0.04
CA LYS A 32 -2.40 6.46 0.55
C LYS A 32 -1.49 5.85 1.59
N PHE A 33 -0.20 6.02 1.39
CA PHE A 33 0.83 5.51 2.28
C PHE A 33 1.31 6.62 3.21
N TYR A 34 1.34 6.33 4.50
CA TYR A 34 1.99 7.14 5.51
C TYR A 34 3.30 6.44 5.87
N ASN A 35 4.41 7.00 5.39
CA ASN A 35 5.71 6.36 5.55
C ASN A 35 6.23 6.48 7.00
N TYR A 36 7.20 5.66 7.39
CA TYR A 36 7.71 5.63 8.77
C TYR A 36 8.28 6.99 9.17
N ASN A 37 7.71 7.62 10.21
CA ASN A 37 8.03 9.01 10.57
C ASN A 37 8.33 9.24 12.07
N LYS A 38 8.99 8.27 12.73
CA LYS A 38 9.25 8.33 14.18
C LYS A 38 10.13 9.52 14.58
N SER A 39 11.23 9.70 13.87
CA SER A 39 12.22 10.77 14.03
C SER A 39 12.89 11.02 12.68
N ALA A 40 13.67 12.10 12.56
CA ALA A 40 14.40 12.39 11.32
C ALA A 40 15.32 11.24 10.90
N GLU A 41 16.02 10.63 11.86
CA GLU A 41 16.93 9.49 11.66
C GLU A 41 16.16 8.22 11.28
N ASP A 42 15.03 7.98 11.94
CA ASP A 42 14.27 6.76 11.74
C ASP A 42 13.47 6.75 10.42
N THR A 43 13.33 7.89 9.73
CA THR A 43 12.66 7.95 8.41
C THR A 43 13.30 7.03 7.37
N LEU A 44 14.57 6.64 7.57
CA LEU A 44 15.29 5.69 6.72
C LEU A 44 14.69 4.27 6.74
N ARG A 45 13.92 3.93 7.79
CA ARG A 45 13.14 2.67 7.87
C ARG A 45 11.91 2.67 6.98
N GLY A 46 11.56 3.83 6.43
CA GLY A 46 10.41 3.95 5.55
C GLY A 46 10.53 3.10 4.29
N VAL A 47 9.40 2.61 3.81
CA VAL A 47 9.30 1.89 2.54
C VAL A 47 9.64 2.83 1.38
N ARG A 48 10.55 2.42 0.50
CA ARG A 48 10.93 3.16 -0.70
C ARG A 48 10.34 2.61 -1.99
N GLN A 49 10.25 1.30 -2.16
CA GLN A 49 9.77 0.68 -3.40
C GLN A 49 8.70 -0.38 -3.11
N VAL A 50 7.56 -0.28 -3.79
CA VAL A 50 6.44 -1.22 -3.65
C VAL A 50 5.92 -1.72 -5.00
N ILE A 51 5.40 -2.95 -4.99
CA ILE A 51 4.55 -3.48 -6.07
C ILE A 51 3.21 -3.86 -5.44
N ILE A 52 2.12 -3.44 -6.08
CA ILE A 52 0.76 -3.66 -5.60
C ILE A 52 0.04 -4.58 -6.59
N ARG A 53 -0.61 -5.60 -6.06
CA ARG A 53 -1.57 -6.45 -6.76
C ARG A 53 -2.94 -6.38 -6.12
N LEU A 54 -3.97 -6.50 -6.94
CA LEU A 54 -5.36 -6.69 -6.54
C LEU A 54 -5.84 -7.98 -7.19
N ASP A 55 -6.25 -8.96 -6.39
CA ASP A 55 -6.66 -10.30 -6.84
C ASP A 55 -5.62 -10.90 -7.82
N ASP A 56 -4.34 -10.83 -7.43
CA ASP A 56 -3.15 -11.23 -8.19
C ASP A 56 -2.84 -10.45 -9.48
N ALA A 57 -3.74 -9.58 -9.93
CA ALA A 57 -3.49 -8.67 -11.05
C ALA A 57 -2.64 -7.47 -10.61
N LEU A 58 -1.61 -7.14 -11.40
CA LEU A 58 -0.76 -5.98 -11.14
C LEU A 58 -1.52 -4.67 -11.36
N VAL A 59 -1.58 -3.83 -10.33
CA VAL A 59 -2.16 -2.46 -10.41
C VAL A 59 -1.08 -1.36 -10.42
N THR A 60 0.19 -1.77 -10.38
CA THR A 60 1.41 -0.97 -10.53
C THR A 60 2.35 -1.61 -11.56
N PRO A 61 3.31 -0.87 -12.15
CA PRO A 61 4.29 -1.44 -13.07
C PRO A 61 5.03 -2.63 -12.45
N LYS A 62 5.54 -3.54 -13.27
CA LYS A 62 6.39 -4.67 -12.81
C LYS A 62 7.65 -4.19 -12.06
N LYS A 63 8.16 -2.99 -12.39
CA LYS A 63 9.28 -2.35 -11.69
C LYS A 63 8.88 -1.68 -10.35
N GLY A 64 7.60 -1.71 -10.00
CA GLY A 64 7.05 -1.03 -8.83
C GLY A 64 6.96 0.48 -8.98
N ILE A 65 6.60 1.11 -7.86
CA ILE A 65 6.52 2.56 -7.69
C ILE A 65 7.37 2.98 -6.49
N THR A 66 7.85 4.22 -6.52
CA THR A 66 8.68 4.79 -5.46
C THR A 66 7.82 5.62 -4.51
N LEU A 67 7.93 5.32 -3.21
CA LEU A 67 7.39 6.13 -2.13
C LEU A 67 8.45 7.13 -1.67
N ARG A 68 8.00 8.29 -1.18
CA ARG A 68 8.84 9.38 -0.66
C ARG A 68 9.20 9.11 0.79
N VAL A 69 10.37 9.58 1.19
CA VAL A 69 10.77 9.62 2.61
C VAL A 69 9.75 10.48 3.36
N ALA A 70 9.40 10.09 4.58
CA ALA A 70 8.60 10.95 5.45
C ALA A 70 9.38 12.22 5.81
N PRO A 71 8.71 13.35 6.11
CA PRO A 71 9.38 14.63 6.32
C PRO A 71 10.13 14.76 7.68
N GLY A 72 10.05 13.76 8.56
CA GLY A 72 10.50 13.86 9.96
C GLY A 72 9.41 14.43 10.87
N THR A 73 9.68 14.50 12.17
CA THR A 73 8.74 15.00 13.18
C THR A 73 8.39 16.48 12.91
N MET A 74 7.20 16.73 12.34
CA MET A 74 6.66 18.07 12.08
C MET A 74 5.40 18.32 12.92
N ASN A 75 5.46 18.21 14.25
CA ASN A 75 4.41 18.60 15.22
C ASN A 75 2.92 18.48 14.76
N GLY A 76 2.56 17.42 14.01
CA GLY A 76 1.21 17.20 13.46
C GLY A 76 0.68 18.22 12.44
N ILE A 77 1.49 19.15 11.92
CA ILE A 77 1.01 20.31 11.15
C ILE A 77 0.67 19.96 9.68
N ALA A 78 1.22 18.87 9.13
CA ALA A 78 1.06 18.51 7.72
C ALA A 78 0.61 17.05 7.52
N ASP A 79 -0.20 16.85 6.48
CA ASP A 79 -0.51 15.52 5.96
C ASP A 79 0.72 14.95 5.24
N ILE A 80 1.37 13.97 5.88
CA ILE A 80 2.58 13.32 5.37
C ILE A 80 2.27 12.21 4.34
N GLY A 81 0.99 11.92 4.11
CA GLY A 81 0.58 10.80 3.27
C GLY A 81 0.87 11.02 1.78
N GLN A 82 1.31 9.96 1.10
CA GLN A 82 1.48 9.93 -0.34
C GLN A 82 0.37 9.10 -0.98
N THR A 83 -0.50 9.77 -1.74
CA THR A 83 -1.58 9.10 -2.49
C THR A 83 -1.07 8.57 -3.84
N ILE A 84 -1.34 7.29 -4.08
CA ILE A 84 -1.11 6.57 -5.33
C ILE A 84 -2.49 6.26 -5.94
N LYS A 85 -2.80 6.89 -7.07
CA LYS A 85 -4.04 6.62 -7.82
C LYS A 85 -3.94 5.27 -8.52
N LEU A 86 -5.05 4.56 -8.57
CA LEU A 86 -5.19 3.29 -9.28
C LEU A 86 -6.16 3.39 -10.47
N PRO A 87 -5.91 2.63 -11.56
CA PRO A 87 -4.68 1.89 -11.77
C PRO A 87 -3.54 2.90 -11.99
N PHE A 88 -2.34 2.62 -11.46
CA PHE A 88 -1.23 3.56 -11.62
C PHE A 88 -0.82 3.53 -13.07
N MET A 89 -0.93 4.62 -13.84
CA MET A 89 -0.65 4.59 -15.30
C MET A 89 0.69 5.22 -15.69
N CYS A 90 1.32 5.97 -14.78
CA CYS A 90 2.57 6.64 -15.08
C CYS A 90 3.72 5.63 -15.27
N GLY A 91 4.52 5.79 -16.33
CA GLY A 91 5.72 4.97 -16.56
C GLY A 91 5.46 3.53 -17.00
N TRP A 92 4.25 3.21 -17.46
CA TRP A 92 3.94 1.96 -18.17
C TRP A 92 4.29 2.10 -19.65
N THR A 93 4.84 1.04 -20.23
CA THR A 93 4.93 0.87 -21.69
C THR A 93 3.58 0.40 -22.26
N ASN A 94 3.29 0.65 -23.53
CA ASN A 94 2.05 0.18 -24.18
C ASN A 94 1.85 -1.35 -24.01
N GLU A 95 2.94 -2.12 -24.05
CA GLU A 95 2.97 -3.57 -23.84
C GLU A 95 2.53 -3.98 -22.43
N GLN A 96 2.78 -3.14 -21.43
CA GLN A 96 2.34 -3.36 -20.05
C GLN A 96 0.89 -2.91 -19.84
N ILE A 97 0.45 -1.88 -20.55
CA ILE A 97 -0.91 -1.31 -20.42
C ILE A 97 -1.96 -2.29 -20.97
N VAL A 98 -1.69 -2.93 -22.11
CA VAL A 98 -2.68 -3.77 -22.83
C VAL A 98 -3.19 -4.98 -22.02
N PRO A 99 -2.37 -5.76 -21.29
CA PRO A 99 -2.87 -6.87 -20.47
C PRO A 99 -3.73 -6.41 -19.27
N VAL A 100 -3.38 -5.29 -18.65
CA VAL A 100 -4.17 -4.72 -17.54
C VAL A 100 -5.49 -4.17 -18.04
N ARG A 101 -5.48 -3.48 -19.19
CA ARG A 101 -6.71 -3.11 -19.89
C ARG A 101 -7.56 -4.34 -20.20
N ARG A 102 -7.03 -5.35 -20.89
CA ARG A 102 -7.79 -6.58 -21.22
C ARG A 102 -8.36 -7.32 -20.00
N SER A 103 -7.62 -7.38 -18.89
CA SER A 103 -8.12 -8.00 -17.66
C SER A 103 -9.29 -7.20 -17.07
N LEU A 104 -9.24 -5.87 -17.11
CA LEU A 104 -10.33 -4.99 -16.66
C LEU A 104 -11.51 -5.01 -17.65
N ASP A 105 -11.22 -5.05 -18.96
CA ASP A 105 -12.22 -5.08 -20.03
C ASP A 105 -12.98 -6.41 -20.03
N SER A 106 -12.33 -7.53 -19.72
CA SER A 106 -13.01 -8.82 -19.58
C SER A 106 -14.06 -8.85 -18.45
N GLN A 107 -14.01 -7.91 -17.51
CA GLN A 107 -15.03 -7.72 -16.47
C GLN A 107 -16.15 -6.75 -16.90
N THR A 108 -15.94 -5.93 -17.94
CA THR A 108 -16.93 -4.96 -18.42
C THR A 108 -17.39 -5.37 -19.81
N ASN A 109 -18.60 -5.90 -19.92
CA ASN A 109 -19.17 -6.48 -21.15
C ASN A 109 -19.53 -5.39 -22.20
N GLN A 110 -18.59 -4.49 -22.54
CA GLN A 110 -18.83 -3.34 -23.42
C GLN A 110 -18.48 -3.65 -24.87
N VAL A 111 -19.41 -3.31 -25.75
CA VAL A 111 -19.30 -3.39 -27.22
C VAL A 111 -18.28 -2.35 -27.68
N HIS A 112 -17.26 -2.77 -28.44
CA HIS A 112 -16.22 -1.89 -28.97
C HIS A 112 -16.81 -0.82 -29.92
N PHE A 113 -16.92 0.41 -29.43
CA PHE A 113 -16.95 1.61 -30.26
C PHE A 113 -15.51 2.07 -30.50
N PHE A 114 -15.14 2.41 -31.73
CA PHE A 114 -13.84 3.02 -32.03
C PHE A 114 -13.77 4.40 -31.38
N GLN A 115 -13.26 4.45 -30.16
CA GLN A 115 -13.02 5.67 -29.40
C GLN A 115 -11.50 5.81 -29.23
N GLU A 116 -10.90 6.89 -29.73
CA GLU A 116 -9.46 7.18 -29.59
C GLU A 116 -9.02 7.43 -28.13
N TYR A 117 -9.97 7.47 -27.19
CA TYR A 117 -9.74 7.46 -25.75
C TYR A 117 -10.70 6.46 -25.11
N GLU A 118 -10.19 5.27 -24.77
CA GLU A 118 -10.90 4.34 -23.89
C GLU A 118 -10.70 4.79 -22.43
N PRO A 119 -11.78 5.13 -21.69
CA PRO A 119 -11.67 5.46 -20.28
C PRO A 119 -11.17 4.24 -19.51
N ILE A 120 -10.05 4.39 -18.80
CA ILE A 120 -9.48 3.31 -17.99
C ILE A 120 -10.41 3.03 -16.82
N ALA A 121 -11.00 1.83 -16.77
CA ALA A 121 -11.80 1.39 -15.64
C ALA A 121 -10.96 1.33 -14.36
N LEU A 122 -11.55 1.72 -13.23
CA LEU A 122 -10.94 1.55 -11.92
C LEU A 122 -10.85 0.05 -11.60
N PRO A 123 -9.77 -0.41 -10.95
CA PRO A 123 -9.65 -1.81 -10.57
C PRO A 123 -10.70 -2.20 -9.53
N ILE A 124 -11.20 -3.43 -9.66
CA ILE A 124 -12.18 -4.03 -8.78
C ILE A 124 -11.60 -5.32 -8.21
N GLY A 125 -11.74 -5.54 -6.92
CA GLY A 125 -11.27 -6.75 -6.27
C GLY A 125 -11.40 -6.68 -4.75
N PHE A 126 -10.93 -7.70 -4.05
CA PHE A 126 -11.10 -7.82 -2.60
C PHE A 126 -9.80 -8.12 -1.85
N MET A 127 -8.75 -8.59 -2.53
CA MET A 127 -7.49 -8.96 -1.91
C MET A 127 -6.33 -8.13 -2.46
N PHE A 128 -5.85 -7.18 -1.67
CA PHE A 128 -4.59 -6.50 -1.95
C PHE A 128 -3.41 -7.32 -1.47
N LYS A 129 -2.36 -7.37 -2.30
CA LYS A 129 -1.01 -7.81 -1.91
C LYS A 129 0.00 -6.73 -2.26
N ILE A 130 0.64 -6.16 -1.25
CA ILE A 130 1.65 -5.11 -1.36
C ILE A 130 3.00 -5.75 -1.01
N ASN A 131 3.89 -5.84 -1.98
CA ASN A 131 5.27 -6.29 -1.78
C ASN A 131 6.17 -5.08 -1.51
N LEU A 132 6.99 -5.16 -0.47
CA LEU A 132 7.96 -4.13 -0.08
C LEU A 132 9.38 -4.60 -0.47
N TYR A 133 10.10 -3.81 -1.28
CA TYR A 133 11.38 -4.26 -1.86
C TYR A 133 12.61 -3.53 -1.33
N SER A 134 12.45 -2.32 -0.81
CA SER A 134 13.59 -1.54 -0.31
C SER A 134 13.13 -0.51 0.70
N THR A 135 14.03 -0.17 1.62
CA THR A 135 13.89 0.95 2.57
C THR A 135 14.47 2.24 1.99
N HIS A 136 14.40 3.33 2.74
CA HIS A 136 15.08 4.59 2.44
C HIS A 136 16.54 4.63 2.91
N GLY A 137 17.06 3.56 3.52
CA GLY A 137 18.46 3.47 3.92
C GLY A 137 18.72 2.58 5.15
N ASP A 138 17.67 2.14 5.87
CA ASP A 138 17.83 1.21 6.99
C ASP A 138 18.09 -0.22 6.47
N LEU A 139 19.07 -0.89 7.06
CA LEU A 139 19.52 -2.23 6.65
C LEU A 139 18.77 -3.37 7.34
N PHE A 140 18.07 -3.08 8.44
CA PHE A 140 17.55 -4.09 9.36
C PHE A 140 16.04 -4.04 9.51
N TYR A 141 15.41 -2.91 9.21
CA TYR A 141 13.98 -2.72 9.43
C TYR A 141 13.29 -1.98 8.30
N ILE A 142 12.05 -2.35 8.04
CA ILE A 142 11.14 -1.65 7.13
C ILE A 142 9.80 -1.42 7.82
N GLY A 143 9.24 -0.22 7.67
CA GLY A 143 8.04 0.18 8.39
C GLY A 143 7.21 1.25 7.70
N LEU A 144 6.01 1.42 8.24
CA LEU A 144 5.03 2.43 7.83
C LEU A 144 4.32 2.98 9.07
N ASN A 145 3.81 4.19 8.97
CA ASN A 145 2.85 4.73 9.93
C ASN A 145 1.42 4.22 9.63
N GLY A 146 1.09 3.96 8.37
CA GLY A 146 -0.24 3.46 8.01
C GLY A 146 -0.56 3.53 6.52
N ILE A 147 -1.74 3.02 6.18
CA ILE A 147 -2.28 2.87 4.83
C ILE A 147 -3.78 3.20 4.87
N GLU A 148 -4.23 4.03 3.93
CA GLU A 148 -5.66 4.25 3.64
C GLU A 148 -5.98 3.74 2.23
N LEU A 149 -7.19 3.22 2.04
CA LEU A 149 -7.69 2.75 0.74
C LEU A 149 -8.94 3.56 0.37
N TYR A 150 -8.98 4.13 -0.83
CA TYR A 150 -10.11 4.94 -1.27
C TYR A 150 -10.94 4.23 -2.32
N ASP A 151 -12.25 4.23 -2.15
CA ASP A 151 -13.20 3.75 -3.15
C ASP A 151 -13.37 4.76 -4.30
N GLN A 152 -14.23 4.46 -5.27
CA GLN A 152 -14.55 5.35 -6.39
C GLN A 152 -15.20 6.69 -6.00
N ASN A 153 -15.75 6.78 -4.79
CA ASN A 153 -16.37 8.00 -4.26
C ASN A 153 -15.38 8.80 -3.39
N GLY A 154 -14.17 8.28 -3.18
CA GLY A 154 -13.16 8.89 -2.31
C GLY A 154 -13.32 8.57 -0.82
N TYR A 155 -14.18 7.61 -0.46
CA TYR A 155 -14.33 7.18 0.93
C TYR A 155 -13.22 6.21 1.34
N ASP A 156 -12.70 6.40 2.54
CA ASP A 156 -11.71 5.50 3.14
C ASP A 156 -12.37 4.17 3.56
N VAL A 157 -12.06 3.11 2.80
CA VAL A 157 -12.55 1.75 3.00
C VAL A 157 -12.06 1.18 4.34
N CYS A 158 -10.85 1.53 4.77
CA CYS A 158 -10.30 1.07 6.05
C CYS A 158 -11.12 1.55 7.24
N ARG A 159 -11.68 2.77 7.16
CA ARG A 159 -12.51 3.35 8.22
C ARG A 159 -13.97 2.93 8.11
N THR A 160 -14.52 2.94 6.91
CA THR A 160 -15.96 2.68 6.70
C THR A 160 -16.34 1.21 6.91
N ARG A 161 -15.38 0.27 6.83
CA ARG A 161 -15.62 -1.19 6.91
C ARG A 161 -14.63 -1.92 7.80
N LYS A 162 -14.23 -1.30 8.90
CA LYS A 162 -13.21 -1.81 9.83
C LYS A 162 -13.52 -3.22 10.37
N ASP A 163 -14.79 -3.57 10.54
CA ASP A 163 -15.27 -4.86 11.03
C ASP A 163 -15.08 -6.02 10.05
N GLN A 164 -14.97 -5.71 8.76
CA GLN A 164 -14.87 -6.70 7.68
C GLN A 164 -13.48 -6.76 7.07
N LEU A 165 -12.71 -5.69 7.20
CA LEU A 165 -11.34 -5.63 6.74
C LEU A 165 -10.41 -6.49 7.60
N ARG A 166 -9.57 -7.29 6.94
CA ARG A 166 -8.48 -8.04 7.59
C ARG A 166 -7.16 -7.62 7.00
N VAL A 167 -6.21 -7.26 7.86
CA VAL A 167 -4.84 -6.97 7.47
C VAL A 167 -3.90 -7.98 8.10
N CYS A 168 -2.95 -8.46 7.32
CA CYS A 168 -1.84 -9.27 7.82
C CYS A 168 -0.57 -8.85 7.10
N ALA A 169 0.57 -9.09 7.75
CA ALA A 169 1.86 -8.88 7.13
C ALA A 169 2.76 -10.10 7.33
N TYR A 170 3.76 -10.19 6.47
CA TYR A 170 4.83 -11.17 6.61
C TYR A 170 6.19 -10.47 6.43
N PRO A 171 7.05 -10.50 7.46
CA PRO A 171 6.73 -10.79 8.87
C PRO A 171 5.58 -9.94 9.44
N ASP A 172 4.95 -10.35 10.56
CA ASP A 172 3.80 -9.60 11.11
C ASP A 172 4.25 -8.32 11.84
N GLY A 173 5.35 -8.39 12.56
CA GLY A 173 5.92 -7.31 13.35
C GLY A 173 7.30 -7.70 13.90
N VAL A 174 7.99 -6.76 14.53
CA VAL A 174 9.27 -7.05 15.21
C VAL A 174 9.15 -7.99 16.40
N HIS A 175 7.94 -8.24 16.93
CA HIS A 175 7.72 -9.24 17.98
C HIS A 175 8.09 -10.68 17.58
N THR A 176 8.30 -10.91 16.28
CA THR A 176 8.83 -12.17 15.73
C THR A 176 10.31 -12.38 16.06
N LEU A 177 11.03 -11.33 16.47
CA LEU A 177 12.42 -11.38 16.89
C LEU A 177 12.55 -11.83 18.35
N GLU A 178 13.65 -12.52 18.66
CA GLU A 178 13.96 -12.96 20.02
C GLU A 178 14.05 -11.76 20.98
N GLY A 179 13.33 -11.85 22.10
CA GLY A 179 13.31 -10.79 23.12
C GLY A 179 12.39 -9.60 22.82
N MET A 180 11.62 -9.63 21.73
CA MET A 180 10.69 -8.53 21.35
C MET A 180 9.21 -8.90 21.47
N HIS A 181 8.85 -9.98 22.16
CA HIS A 181 7.50 -10.56 22.16
C HIS A 181 6.37 -9.61 22.61
N ASP A 182 6.68 -8.59 23.42
CA ASP A 182 5.73 -7.60 23.91
C ASP A 182 5.61 -6.35 23.00
N ASP A 183 6.28 -6.35 21.84
CA ASP A 183 6.24 -5.21 20.92
C ASP A 183 4.88 -5.09 20.22
N ILE A 184 4.30 -3.90 20.31
CA ILE A 184 2.93 -3.59 19.88
C ILE A 184 2.80 -3.24 18.40
N ARG A 185 3.91 -3.19 17.63
CA ARG A 185 3.91 -2.75 16.23
C ARG A 185 3.51 -3.89 15.30
N HIS A 186 2.22 -4.21 15.32
CA HIS A 186 1.59 -5.28 14.54
C HIS A 186 0.92 -4.77 13.26
N ALA A 187 0.62 -5.69 12.33
CA ALA A 187 0.00 -5.35 11.05
C ALA A 187 -1.33 -4.58 11.17
N HIS A 188 -2.09 -4.75 12.25
CA HIS A 188 -3.35 -4.02 12.45
C HIS A 188 -3.18 -2.50 12.59
N ASN A 189 -2.00 -2.03 13.02
CA ASN A 189 -1.68 -0.61 13.11
C ASN A 189 -1.68 0.06 11.72
N LEU A 190 -1.47 -0.72 10.65
CA LEU A 190 -1.44 -0.19 9.29
C LEU A 190 -2.77 0.46 8.86
N VAL A 191 -3.89 0.09 9.47
CA VAL A 191 -5.25 0.47 9.00
C VAL A 191 -6.11 1.03 10.13
N ASP A 192 -5.49 1.45 11.24
CA ASP A 192 -6.20 1.91 12.43
C ASP A 192 -6.65 3.38 12.37
N GLY A 193 -6.17 4.12 11.35
CA GLY A 193 -6.47 5.53 11.10
C GLY A 193 -5.61 6.52 11.88
N LYS A 194 -4.61 6.06 12.66
CA LYS A 194 -3.72 6.88 13.48
C LYS A 194 -2.33 7.00 12.85
N ASN A 195 -2.29 7.71 11.73
CA ASN A 195 -1.12 7.75 10.85
C ASN A 195 -0.05 8.80 11.23
N GLN A 196 -0.24 9.54 12.33
CA GLN A 196 0.68 10.60 12.80
C GLN A 196 1.50 10.14 14.02
N THR A 197 2.63 10.82 14.25
CA THR A 197 3.61 10.54 15.31
C THR A 197 3.67 11.65 16.34
#